data_AF-A0A1V2QR52-F1
#
_entry.id   AF-A0A1V2QR52-F1
#
_cell.length_a   1.000
_cell.length_b   1.000
_cell.length_c   1.000
_cell.angle_alpha   90.00
_cell.angle_beta   90.00
_cell.angle_gamma   90.00
#
_symmetry.space_group_name_H-M   'P 1'
#
loop_
_entity.id
_entity.type
_entity.pdbx_description
1 polymer ?
#
loop_
_entity_poly.entity_id
_entity_poly.type
_entity_poly.pdbx_seq_one_letter_code
_entity_poly.pdbx_strand_id
1 'polypeptide(L)'
;MIGPATVANASLLGLGLFRIAEVSPTGNLTLTTGVAFTRVNVLGHGGGILNRGAVTLTGSTLTANTASGNGGGLANLDTPSGTAPAATFTNSPLSGNLTLLGDGDAVYNGLRGTLTVTGVTGSPLFITGNSAGRGGGISAVNSTATTITQTVLLLTTPIRCLRYGVGCCVEDVTSTQQP
;
A
#
# COMPACT_ATOMS: atom_id res chain seq x y z
N MET A 1 -0.74 6.81 -19.30
CA MET A 1 0.41 7.73 -19.28
C MET A 1 1.51 7.15 -20.15
N ILE A 2 2.26 7.99 -20.87
CA ILE A 2 3.36 7.58 -21.76
C ILE A 2 4.67 7.89 -21.00
N GLY A 3 5.40 6.85 -20.59
CA GLY A 3 6.71 6.96 -19.92
C GLY A 3 6.71 6.89 -18.38
N PRO A 4 7.90 6.72 -17.76
CA PRO A 4 8.06 6.83 -16.32
C PRO A 4 7.81 8.27 -15.89
N ALA A 5 7.02 8.44 -14.84
CA ALA A 5 6.63 9.74 -14.33
C ALA A 5 6.75 9.77 -12.81
N THR A 6 7.28 10.85 -12.26
CA THR A 6 7.32 11.06 -10.81
C THR A 6 6.30 12.12 -10.44
N VAL A 7 5.34 11.76 -9.59
CA VAL A 7 4.37 12.67 -9.01
C VAL A 7 4.72 12.82 -7.53
N ALA A 8 5.01 14.05 -7.13
CA ALA A 8 5.44 14.36 -5.78
C ALA A 8 4.87 15.69 -5.31
N ASN A 9 4.73 15.83 -4.01
CA ASN A 9 4.53 17.15 -3.42
C ASN A 9 5.85 17.94 -3.51
N ALA A 10 5.78 19.17 -4.02
CA ALA A 10 6.91 20.08 -4.16
C ALA A 10 7.00 21.11 -3.01
N SER A 11 6.16 21.01 -1.98
CA SER A 11 6.18 21.91 -0.82
C SER A 11 7.52 21.78 -0.08
N LEU A 12 8.29 22.88 -0.06
CA LEU A 12 9.63 22.95 0.53
C LEU A 12 9.68 22.61 2.03
N LEU A 13 8.54 22.77 2.73
CA LEU A 13 8.43 22.56 4.17
C LEU A 13 7.69 21.26 4.52
N GLY A 14 7.20 20.50 3.54
CA GLY A 14 6.42 19.28 3.78
C GLY A 14 5.08 19.50 4.48
N LEU A 15 4.62 20.76 4.58
CA LEU A 15 3.38 21.16 5.26
C LEU A 15 2.17 21.16 4.33
N GLY A 16 2.37 21.06 3.02
CA GLY A 16 1.27 20.94 2.06
C GLY A 16 0.62 19.56 2.18
N LEU A 17 -0.63 19.51 2.63
CA LEU A 17 -1.40 18.28 2.53
C LEU A 17 -1.80 18.07 1.07
N PHE A 18 -1.37 16.97 0.49
CA PHE A 18 -1.62 16.63 -0.90
C PHE A 18 -1.83 15.14 -0.96
N ARG A 19 -2.84 14.66 -1.69
CA ARG A 19 -3.00 13.25 -2.04
C ARG A 19 -2.88 13.16 -3.55
N ILE A 20 -2.14 12.18 -4.06
CA ILE A 20 -1.97 12.04 -5.51
C ILE A 20 -3.22 11.46 -6.15
N ALA A 21 -3.81 10.43 -5.55
CA ALA A 21 -4.97 9.77 -6.13
C ALA A 21 -5.99 9.34 -5.08
N GLU A 22 -7.26 9.58 -5.41
CA GLU A 22 -8.41 8.95 -4.77
C GLU A 22 -9.22 8.23 -5.84
N VAL A 23 -9.44 6.94 -5.65
CA VAL A 23 -10.22 6.11 -6.57
C VAL A 23 -11.59 5.90 -5.96
N SER A 24 -12.63 6.38 -6.64
CA SER A 24 -14.02 6.22 -6.21
C SER A 24 -14.47 4.76 -6.28
N PRO A 25 -15.60 4.37 -5.65
CA PRO A 25 -16.06 2.97 -5.63
C PRO A 25 -16.29 2.33 -7.01
N THR A 26 -16.55 3.14 -8.04
CA THR A 26 -16.69 2.68 -9.43
C THR A 26 -15.48 3.05 -10.28
N GLY A 27 -14.50 3.72 -9.69
CA GLY A 27 -13.28 4.15 -10.35
C GLY A 27 -12.28 3.01 -10.56
N ASN A 28 -11.47 3.17 -11.60
CA ASN A 28 -10.32 2.32 -11.87
C ASN A 28 -9.10 3.20 -12.14
N LEU A 29 -8.01 2.99 -11.40
CA LEU A 29 -6.70 3.58 -11.64
C LEU A 29 -5.71 2.50 -12.03
N THR A 30 -5.22 2.53 -13.27
CA THR A 30 -4.20 1.60 -13.76
C THR A 30 -2.93 2.36 -14.14
N LEU A 31 -1.81 2.02 -13.50
CA LEU A 31 -0.49 2.61 -13.73
C LEU A 31 0.50 1.51 -14.15
N THR A 32 0.98 1.56 -15.40
CA THR A 32 1.82 0.50 -15.99
C THR A 32 3.20 0.94 -16.47
N THR A 33 3.48 2.25 -16.48
CA THR A 33 4.68 2.80 -17.13
C THR A 33 5.79 3.21 -16.17
N GLY A 34 5.77 2.68 -14.94
CA GLY A 34 6.75 3.06 -13.92
C GLY A 34 6.49 4.43 -13.33
N VAL A 35 5.33 4.59 -12.71
CA VAL A 35 4.94 5.86 -12.08
C VAL A 35 5.35 5.84 -10.61
N ALA A 36 6.09 6.87 -10.18
CA ALA A 36 6.56 7.01 -8.82
C ALA A 36 5.72 8.05 -8.07
N PHE A 37 5.06 7.63 -7.00
CA PHE A 37 4.33 8.50 -6.08
C PHE A 37 5.17 8.71 -4.83
N THR A 38 5.62 9.95 -4.60
CA THR A 38 6.59 10.20 -3.55
C THR A 38 6.41 11.48 -2.74
N ARG A 39 6.80 11.42 -1.46
CA ARG A 39 6.80 12.55 -0.51
C ARG A 39 5.43 13.19 -0.35
N VAL A 40 4.40 12.37 -0.36
CA VAL A 40 3.02 12.77 -0.19
C VAL A 40 2.66 12.74 1.29
N ASN A 41 1.89 13.72 1.78
CA ASN A 41 1.51 13.79 3.18
C ASN A 41 0.03 14.13 3.29
N VAL A 42 -0.74 13.30 4.01
CA VAL A 42 -2.17 13.45 4.14
C VAL A 42 -2.61 13.28 5.59
N LEU A 43 -3.51 14.16 6.04
CA LEU A 43 -4.33 13.93 7.22
C LEU A 43 -5.51 13.02 6.84
N GLY A 44 -5.43 11.74 7.20
CA GLY A 44 -6.41 10.71 6.82
C GLY A 44 -5.73 9.43 6.31
N HIS A 45 -6.50 8.60 5.61
CA HIS A 45 -6.03 7.32 5.08
C HIS A 45 -5.38 7.46 3.70
N GLY A 46 -4.43 6.59 3.37
CA GLY A 46 -3.87 6.51 2.02
C GLY A 46 -3.00 7.73 1.70
N GLY A 47 -1.75 7.69 2.15
CA GLY A 47 -0.82 8.82 1.99
C GLY A 47 -0.57 9.11 0.51
N GLY A 48 -0.20 8.10 -0.27
CA GLY A 48 -0.12 8.23 -1.73
C GLY A 48 -1.50 8.07 -2.40
N ILE A 49 -2.15 6.93 -2.13
CA ILE A 49 -3.40 6.52 -2.77
C ILE A 49 -4.44 6.13 -1.73
N LEU A 50 -5.63 6.73 -1.84
CA LEU A 50 -6.84 6.23 -1.20
C LEU A 50 -7.67 5.48 -2.25
N ASN A 51 -7.77 4.16 -2.12
CA ASN A 51 -8.53 3.32 -3.03
C ASN A 51 -9.85 2.89 -2.38
N ARG A 52 -10.96 3.18 -3.06
CA ARG A 52 -12.31 2.66 -2.75
C ARG A 52 -12.91 1.85 -3.90
N GLY A 53 -12.28 1.87 -5.07
CA GLY A 53 -12.63 1.08 -6.25
C GLY A 53 -11.51 0.12 -6.60
N ALA A 54 -10.99 0.17 -7.82
CA ALA A 54 -9.91 -0.69 -8.28
C ALA A 54 -8.62 0.09 -8.58
N VAL A 55 -7.48 -0.41 -8.09
CA VAL A 55 -6.17 0.12 -8.44
C VAL A 55 -5.21 -0.99 -8.84
N THR A 56 -4.53 -0.79 -9.97
CA THR A 56 -3.52 -1.71 -10.49
C THR A 56 -2.23 -0.96 -10.73
N LEU A 57 -1.16 -1.38 -10.04
CA LEU A 57 0.18 -0.85 -10.18
C LEU A 57 1.08 -1.93 -10.80
N THR A 58 1.71 -1.60 -11.92
CA THR A 58 2.71 -2.45 -12.59
C THR A 58 3.98 -1.64 -12.81
N GLY A 59 5.08 -2.14 -12.24
CA GLY A 59 6.38 -1.45 -12.28
C GLY A 59 6.41 -0.08 -11.61
N SER A 60 5.36 0.31 -10.88
CA SER A 60 5.18 1.64 -10.29
C SER A 60 5.61 1.64 -8.82
N THR A 61 5.94 2.79 -8.24
CA THR A 61 6.52 2.85 -6.89
C THR A 61 5.72 3.77 -5.98
N LEU A 62 5.57 3.34 -4.72
CA LEU A 62 5.05 4.18 -3.63
C LEU A 62 6.18 4.39 -2.63
N THR A 63 6.75 5.60 -2.58
CA THR A 63 7.93 5.89 -1.77
C THR A 63 7.81 7.12 -0.89
N ALA A 64 8.11 6.97 0.40
CA ALA A 64 8.13 8.09 1.35
C ALA A 64 6.79 8.83 1.43
N ASN A 65 5.68 8.10 1.34
CA ASN A 65 4.35 8.67 1.53
C ASN A 65 3.91 8.51 2.99
N THR A 66 3.24 9.53 3.52
CA THR A 66 2.83 9.61 4.91
C THR A 66 1.33 9.80 5.02
N ALA A 67 0.71 8.99 5.88
CA ALA A 67 -0.70 9.11 6.25
C ALA A 67 -0.80 9.28 7.78
N SER A 68 -1.69 10.16 8.25
CA SER A 68 -2.01 10.18 9.68
C SER A 68 -2.88 8.99 10.10
N GLY A 69 -3.76 8.52 9.21
CA GLY A 69 -4.54 7.29 9.37
C GLY A 69 -3.88 6.10 8.67
N ASN A 70 -4.64 5.02 8.46
CA ASN A 70 -4.16 3.78 7.85
C ASN A 70 -3.59 3.94 6.43
N GLY A 71 -2.55 3.17 6.10
CA GLY A 71 -2.03 3.02 4.74
C GLY A 71 -1.11 4.17 4.33
N GLY A 72 0.12 4.20 4.85
CA GLY A 72 1.10 5.27 4.55
C GLY A 72 1.34 5.43 3.04
N GLY A 73 1.46 4.33 2.31
CA GLY A 73 1.51 4.32 0.85
C GLY A 73 0.13 4.24 0.23
N LEU A 74 -0.65 3.22 0.63
CA LEU A 74 -1.96 2.93 0.07
C LEU A 74 -2.96 2.46 1.14
N ALA A 75 -4.16 3.01 1.10
CA ALA A 75 -5.30 2.49 1.86
C ALA A 75 -6.37 1.96 0.92
N ASN A 76 -6.68 0.67 1.03
CA ASN A 76 -7.74 -0.03 0.32
C ASN A 76 -8.96 -0.12 1.25
N LEU A 77 -9.92 0.80 1.11
CA LEU A 77 -11.01 1.01 2.06
C LEU A 77 -12.38 0.87 1.41
N ASP A 78 -13.22 0.02 1.99
CA ASP A 78 -14.58 -0.19 1.51
C ASP A 78 -15.46 1.04 1.73
N THR A 79 -16.58 1.05 1.00
CA THR A 79 -17.66 1.99 1.20
C THR A 79 -18.96 1.22 1.40
N PRO A 80 -19.85 1.66 2.32
CA PRO A 80 -21.06 0.91 2.66
C PRO A 80 -21.98 0.54 1.48
N SER A 81 -21.95 1.33 0.40
CA SER A 81 -22.82 1.17 -0.77
C SER A 81 -22.07 1.02 -2.09
N GLY A 82 -20.79 0.64 -2.05
CA GLY A 82 -19.93 0.56 -3.24
C GLY A 82 -19.49 -0.86 -3.61
N THR A 83 -18.79 -0.95 -4.75
CA THR A 83 -18.03 -2.14 -5.11
C THR A 83 -16.91 -2.33 -4.10
N ALA A 84 -16.65 -3.59 -3.73
CA ALA A 84 -15.55 -3.93 -2.85
C ALA A 84 -14.21 -3.48 -3.44
N PRO A 85 -13.31 -2.87 -2.63
CA PRO A 85 -12.12 -2.25 -3.16
C PRO A 85 -11.04 -3.30 -3.46
N ALA A 86 -10.35 -3.15 -4.59
CA ALA A 86 -9.32 -4.07 -5.04
C ALA A 86 -8.01 -3.34 -5.33
N ALA A 87 -6.90 -3.85 -4.80
CA ALA A 87 -5.56 -3.34 -5.06
C ALA A 87 -4.65 -4.45 -5.56
N THR A 88 -3.96 -4.21 -6.68
CA THR A 88 -3.00 -5.14 -7.26
C THR A 88 -1.65 -4.45 -7.49
N PHE A 89 -0.58 -5.05 -6.98
CA PHE A 89 0.80 -4.62 -7.14
C PHE A 89 1.55 -5.73 -7.88
N THR A 90 2.06 -5.43 -9.06
CA THR A 90 2.94 -6.31 -9.83
C THR A 90 4.29 -5.64 -10.01
N ASN A 91 5.33 -6.23 -9.42
CA ASN A 91 6.68 -5.67 -9.38
C ASN A 91 6.72 -4.17 -9.06
N SER A 92 5.89 -3.76 -8.09
CA SER A 92 5.65 -2.36 -7.74
C SER A 92 6.09 -2.12 -6.29
N PRO A 93 7.37 -1.78 -6.06
CA PRO A 93 7.94 -1.74 -4.73
C PRO A 93 7.36 -0.61 -3.87
N LEU A 94 7.31 -0.86 -2.56
CA LEU A 94 6.88 0.10 -1.55
C LEU A 94 8.01 0.40 -0.59
N SER A 95 8.42 1.66 -0.46
CA SER A 95 9.53 1.99 0.44
C SER A 95 9.36 3.26 1.28
N GLY A 96 9.78 3.22 2.54
CA GLY A 96 9.81 4.43 3.37
C GLY A 96 8.44 5.04 3.69
N ASN A 97 7.33 4.34 3.45
CA ASN A 97 5.99 4.86 3.72
C ASN A 97 5.70 4.81 5.22
N LEU A 98 5.02 5.84 5.74
CA LEU A 98 4.82 6.06 7.16
C LEU A 98 3.34 6.24 7.49
N THR A 99 2.88 5.54 8.52
CA THR A 99 1.61 5.81 9.19
C THR A 99 1.86 6.39 10.58
N LEU A 100 1.33 7.59 10.87
CA LEU A 100 1.64 8.31 12.11
C LEU A 100 0.77 7.86 13.30
N LEU A 101 -0.56 7.80 13.13
CA LEU A 101 -1.52 7.58 14.22
C LEU A 101 -2.43 6.36 13.99
N GLY A 102 -2.52 5.87 12.76
CA GLY A 102 -3.34 4.71 12.41
C GLY A 102 -2.67 3.37 12.72
N ASP A 103 -3.49 2.32 12.74
CA ASP A 103 -3.03 0.93 12.89
C ASP A 103 -2.60 0.32 11.53
N GLY A 104 -2.84 1.00 10.41
CA GLY A 104 -2.50 0.49 9.09
C GLY A 104 -1.03 0.70 8.70
N ASP A 105 -0.42 -0.30 8.08
CA ASP A 105 0.97 -0.29 7.61
C ASP A 105 1.21 0.54 6.32
N ALA A 106 2.29 0.26 5.58
CA ALA A 106 2.53 0.84 4.24
C ALA A 106 1.32 0.65 3.32
N VAL A 107 0.73 -0.56 3.38
CA VAL A 107 -0.53 -0.89 2.73
C VAL A 107 -1.53 -1.33 3.78
N TYR A 108 -2.72 -0.73 3.75
CA TYR A 108 -3.84 -1.20 4.54
C TYR A 108 -4.91 -1.81 3.62
N ASN A 109 -5.28 -3.06 3.86
CA ASN A 109 -6.37 -3.77 3.20
C ASN A 109 -7.53 -3.93 4.18
N GLY A 110 -8.54 -3.07 4.06
CA GLY A 110 -9.67 -3.02 4.99
C GLY A 110 -10.80 -3.99 4.64
N LEU A 111 -11.93 -3.80 5.34
CA LEU A 111 -13.17 -4.56 5.19
C LEU A 111 -13.49 -4.86 3.73
N ARG A 112 -13.83 -6.11 3.39
CA ARG A 112 -14.20 -6.56 2.02
C ARG A 112 -13.14 -6.31 0.93
N GLY A 113 -11.98 -5.77 1.31
CA GLY A 113 -10.91 -5.44 0.38
C GLY A 113 -10.21 -6.69 -0.13
N THR A 114 -9.74 -6.60 -1.37
CA THR A 114 -8.84 -7.59 -1.96
C THR A 114 -7.49 -6.93 -2.24
N LEU A 115 -6.41 -7.61 -1.84
CA LEU A 115 -5.04 -7.16 -2.09
C LEU A 115 -4.24 -8.29 -2.72
N THR A 116 -3.61 -8.02 -3.85
CA THR A 116 -2.62 -8.91 -4.47
C THR A 116 -1.30 -8.17 -4.60
N VAL A 117 -0.24 -8.74 -4.03
CA VAL A 117 1.12 -8.22 -4.12
C VAL A 117 2.00 -9.32 -4.67
N THR A 118 2.59 -9.08 -5.84
CA THR A 118 3.38 -10.08 -6.52
C THR A 118 4.62 -9.47 -7.16
N GLY A 119 5.75 -10.15 -7.00
CA GLY A 119 6.93 -9.91 -7.82
C GLY A 119 6.80 -10.51 -9.21
N VAL A 120 7.94 -10.66 -9.88
CA VAL A 120 8.07 -11.47 -11.09
C VAL A 120 9.21 -12.45 -10.91
N THR A 121 9.19 -13.55 -11.67
CA THR A 121 10.24 -14.56 -11.58
C THR A 121 11.62 -13.94 -11.84
N GLY A 122 12.55 -14.09 -10.89
CA GLY A 122 13.88 -13.49 -10.93
C GLY A 122 13.98 -12.03 -10.44
N SER A 123 12.85 -11.38 -10.13
CA SER A 123 12.81 -10.03 -9.56
C SER A 123 11.67 -9.94 -8.54
N PRO A 124 11.92 -10.29 -7.27
CA PRO A 124 10.89 -10.20 -6.25
C PRO A 124 10.49 -8.74 -6.01
N LEU A 125 9.23 -8.53 -5.64
CA LEU A 125 8.75 -7.21 -5.20
C LEU A 125 9.33 -6.90 -3.82
N PHE A 126 9.81 -5.67 -3.61
CA PHE A 126 10.37 -5.27 -2.32
C PHE A 126 9.44 -4.32 -1.56
N ILE A 127 9.22 -4.61 -0.28
CA ILE A 127 8.51 -3.73 0.68
C ILE A 127 9.49 -3.40 1.80
N THR A 128 10.01 -2.17 1.82
CA THR A 128 11.18 -1.84 2.66
C THR A 128 11.10 -0.53 3.43
N GLY A 129 11.63 -0.49 4.65
CA GLY A 129 11.78 0.78 5.38
C GLY A 129 10.45 1.47 5.74
N ASN A 130 9.33 0.77 5.61
CA ASN A 130 8.01 1.30 5.91
C ASN A 130 7.71 1.16 7.41
N SER A 131 6.97 2.11 7.98
CA SER A 131 6.74 2.19 9.42
C SER A 131 5.32 2.58 9.78
N ALA A 132 4.78 1.98 10.84
CA ALA A 132 3.49 2.30 11.43
C ALA A 132 3.50 2.05 12.94
N GLY A 133 2.46 2.53 13.64
CA GLY A 133 2.28 2.29 15.07
C GLY A 133 2.04 0.81 15.43
N ARG A 134 1.48 0.02 14.51
CA ARG A 134 1.22 -1.42 14.64
C ARG A 134 1.71 -2.21 13.41
N GLY A 135 3.02 -2.18 13.19
CA GLY A 135 3.66 -2.89 12.08
C GLY A 135 4.43 -1.96 11.14
N GLY A 136 4.58 -2.39 9.90
CA GLY A 136 5.19 -1.54 8.87
C GLY A 136 5.05 -2.10 7.46
N GLY A 137 4.64 -3.34 7.28
CA GLY A 137 4.53 -3.97 5.97
C GLY A 137 3.16 -3.78 5.33
N ILE A 138 2.26 -4.72 5.61
CA ILE A 138 0.91 -4.77 5.06
C ILE A 138 -0.04 -5.17 6.21
N SER A 139 -1.09 -4.40 6.45
CA SER A 139 -2.12 -4.72 7.43
C SER A 139 -3.40 -5.14 6.69
N ALA A 140 -4.01 -6.26 7.10
CA ALA A 140 -5.24 -6.78 6.49
C ALA A 140 -6.32 -6.99 7.56
N VAL A 141 -7.35 -6.13 7.58
CA VAL A 141 -8.35 -6.12 8.65
C VAL A 141 -9.74 -6.34 8.06
N ASN A 142 -10.35 -7.48 8.39
CA ASN A 142 -11.65 -7.93 7.84
C ASN A 142 -11.70 -7.93 6.29
N SER A 143 -10.53 -8.06 5.65
CA SER A 143 -10.42 -8.13 4.20
C SER A 143 -10.98 -9.44 3.66
N THR A 144 -11.49 -9.42 2.43
CA THR A 144 -11.92 -10.65 1.74
C THR A 144 -10.74 -11.53 1.36
N ALA A 145 -9.65 -10.93 0.88
CA ALA A 145 -8.43 -11.67 0.52
C ALA A 145 -7.19 -10.79 0.54
N THR A 146 -6.07 -11.37 0.97
CA THR A 146 -4.73 -10.79 0.80
C THR A 146 -3.80 -11.89 0.30
N THR A 147 -3.27 -11.72 -0.90
CA THR A 147 -2.36 -12.68 -1.56
C THR A 147 -1.01 -12.00 -1.77
N ILE A 148 0.05 -12.60 -1.23
CA ILE A 148 1.42 -12.10 -1.37
C ILE A 148 2.28 -13.23 -1.92
N THR A 149 2.90 -13.02 -3.09
CA THR A 149 3.79 -14.00 -3.73
C THR A 149 5.04 -13.31 -4.25
N GLN A 150 6.17 -14.03 -4.34
CA GLN A 150 7.41 -13.49 -4.92
C GLN A 150 7.79 -12.09 -4.37
N THR A 151 7.59 -11.88 -3.07
CA THR A 151 7.74 -10.58 -2.41
C THR A 151 8.66 -10.71 -1.21
N VAL A 152 9.51 -9.70 -1.01
CA VAL A 152 10.49 -9.62 0.07
C VAL A 152 10.19 -8.39 0.93
N LEU A 153 10.05 -8.60 2.24
CA LEU A 153 9.89 -7.54 3.24
C LEU A 153 11.19 -7.36 4.02
N LEU A 154 11.72 -6.13 4.11
CA LEU A 154 12.96 -5.81 4.81
C LEU A 154 12.85 -4.48 5.57
N LEU A 155 13.48 -4.38 6.75
CA LEU A 155 13.67 -3.10 7.46
C LEU A 155 12.36 -2.34 7.77
N THR A 156 11.21 -3.01 7.82
CA THR A 156 9.95 -2.42 8.27
C THR A 156 9.86 -2.50 9.81
N THR A 157 9.34 -1.48 10.49
CA THR A 157 9.34 -1.46 11.97
C THR A 157 8.58 -2.66 12.57
N PRO A 158 9.20 -3.51 13.42
CA PRO A 158 8.58 -4.70 13.96
C PRO A 158 8.08 -4.42 15.38
N ILE A 159 6.82 -4.01 15.55
CA ILE A 159 6.26 -3.87 16.91
C ILE A 159 5.23 -4.96 17.27
N ARG A 160 4.56 -5.65 16.31
CA ARG A 160 3.84 -6.92 16.56
C ARG A 160 3.78 -7.87 15.35
N CYS A 161 4.95 -8.28 14.85
CA CYS A 161 5.06 -9.28 13.79
C CYS A 161 4.70 -10.70 14.31
N LEU A 162 3.42 -11.09 14.34
CA LEU A 162 2.98 -12.43 14.72
C LEU A 162 3.11 -13.42 13.54
N ARG A 163 4.23 -14.14 13.53
CA ARG A 163 4.53 -15.43 12.86
C ARG A 163 3.87 -15.71 11.48
N TYR A 164 4.56 -15.35 10.40
CA TYR A 164 4.70 -16.24 9.24
C TYR A 164 6.14 -16.13 8.72
N GLY A 165 6.85 -17.26 8.62
CA GLY A 165 8.31 -17.36 8.53
C GLY A 165 9.01 -16.39 7.57
N VAL A 166 10.22 -15.99 7.96
CA VAL A 166 11.16 -15.08 7.27
C VAL A 166 10.53 -13.80 6.69
N GLY A 167 10.32 -12.82 7.57
CA GLY A 167 10.19 -11.41 7.17
C GLY A 167 8.78 -10.87 6.95
N CYS A 168 7.71 -11.65 7.14
CA CYS A 168 6.35 -11.13 6.97
C CYS A 168 5.81 -10.47 8.25
N CYS A 169 5.71 -9.13 8.25
CA CYS A 169 4.80 -8.41 9.15
C CYS A 169 3.50 -8.15 8.39
N VAL A 170 2.68 -9.20 8.32
CA VAL A 170 1.26 -9.07 7.97
C VAL A 170 0.49 -9.24 9.28
N GLU A 171 -0.15 -8.17 9.75
CA GLU A 171 -1.02 -8.25 10.92
C GLU A 171 -2.46 -8.60 10.46
N ASP A 172 -2.99 -9.68 11.07
CA ASP A 172 -4.25 -10.43 10.79
C ASP A 172 -4.35 -11.17 9.44
N VAL A 173 -4.36 -12.51 9.50
CA VAL A 173 -4.35 -13.38 8.32
C VAL A 173 -5.32 -14.55 8.45
N THR A 174 -6.43 -14.51 7.69
CA THR A 174 -7.06 -15.69 7.11
C THR A 174 -6.59 -15.85 5.65
N SER A 175 -5.31 -16.18 5.41
CA SER A 175 -4.79 -16.44 4.06
C SER A 175 -4.37 -17.90 3.91
N THR A 176 -4.96 -18.59 2.96
CA THR A 176 -4.43 -19.85 2.43
C THR A 176 -3.19 -19.57 1.59
N GLN A 177 -2.03 -20.02 2.05
CA GLN A 177 -0.80 -20.10 1.24
C GLN A 177 -0.91 -21.38 0.40
N GLN A 178 -0.85 -21.28 -0.93
CA GLN A 178 -0.48 -22.42 -1.78
C GLN A 178 1.02 -22.33 -2.09
N PRO A 179 1.73 -23.48 -2.10
CA PRO A 179 3.18 -23.55 -2.20
C PRO A 179 3.74 -23.03 -3.53
#